data_AF-A0A528CAZ9-F1
#
_entry.id   AF-A0A528CAZ9-F1
#
_cell.length_a   1.000
_cell.length_b   1.000
_cell.length_c   1.000
_cell.angle_alpha   90.00
_cell.angle_beta   90.00
_cell.angle_gamma   90.00
#
_symmetry.space_group_name_H-M   'P 1'
#
loop_
_entity.id
_entity.type
_entity.pdbx_description
1 polymer ?
#
loop_
_entity_poly.entity_id
_entity_poly.type
_entity_poly.pdbx_seq_one_letter_code
_entity_poly.pdbx_strand_id
1 'polypeptide(L)'
;GEIGQSPKILFYVASRGHHADIGGTAPGSMTPLATTVDEEGVLFDNFRIVDRGRFREKELETLLTDHPYPARNPHQNIADLKAQIAANEKGVAELRKMVAHFGLDVVEAYMGHVQDNAAESVRRVLERLPDSSVYEYPTDTGQVIKVKISVDRKKREATVDFTGTSPVMKNNFNAPEPVARAAVLYVFRVMVEDMIPMNAGCLRPINIIIPEGCMLKPAYPAAVVAGNVETSQHVTNALFGAMGAMANAQGTMNNLTFGNKQYQ
;
A
#
# COMPACT_ATOMS: atom_id res chain seq x y z
N GLY A 1 -14.14 -20.22 37.92
CA GLY A 1 -14.41 -18.85 37.48
C GLY A 1 -13.53 -18.62 36.27
N GLU A 2 -14.14 -18.41 35.12
CA GLU A 2 -13.53 -18.61 33.79
C GLU A 2 -12.18 -17.93 33.61
N ILE A 3 -11.16 -18.75 33.35
CA ILE A 3 -9.82 -18.36 32.94
C ILE A 3 -9.85 -18.18 31.42
N GLY A 4 -9.47 -16.99 30.93
CA GLY A 4 -8.66 -16.90 29.72
C GLY A 4 -9.35 -16.72 28.36
N GLN A 5 -10.40 -15.89 28.26
CA GLN A 5 -10.69 -15.28 26.96
C GLN A 5 -9.85 -14.01 26.81
N SER A 6 -8.91 -14.03 25.84
CA SER A 6 -8.26 -12.79 25.38
C SER A 6 -9.34 -11.77 25.03
N PRO A 7 -9.19 -10.49 25.42
CA PRO A 7 -10.18 -9.47 25.10
C PRO A 7 -10.44 -9.45 23.59
N LYS A 8 -11.72 -9.49 23.21
CA LYS A 8 -12.14 -9.44 21.80
C LYS A 8 -11.76 -8.08 21.22
N ILE A 9 -10.83 -8.06 20.26
CA ILE A 9 -10.50 -6.84 19.50
C ILE A 9 -11.65 -6.57 18.53
N LEU A 10 -12.28 -5.41 18.64
CA LEU A 10 -13.40 -5.02 17.78
C LEU A 10 -12.92 -4.33 16.50
N PHE A 11 -11.94 -3.43 16.61
CA PHE A 11 -11.47 -2.58 15.51
C PHE A 11 -9.97 -2.33 15.60
N TYR A 12 -9.39 -1.97 14.46
CA TYR A 12 -8.04 -1.43 14.34
C TYR A 12 -8.12 -0.01 13.79
N VAL A 13 -7.29 0.89 14.33
CA VAL A 13 -7.05 2.23 13.80
C VAL A 13 -5.61 2.26 13.34
N ALA A 14 -5.37 2.81 12.15
CA ALA A 14 -4.04 2.91 11.58
C ALA A 14 -3.82 4.30 10.96
N SER A 15 -2.60 4.80 11.14
CA SER A 15 -2.07 5.98 10.50
C SER A 15 -0.86 5.54 9.67
N ARG A 16 -0.68 6.16 8.50
CA ARG A 16 0.52 5.95 7.68
C ARG A 16 1.10 7.31 7.33
N GLY A 17 2.32 7.57 7.79
CA GLY A 17 3.11 8.75 7.43
C GLY A 17 4.33 8.37 6.60
N HIS A 18 4.70 9.23 5.64
CA HIS A 18 5.99 9.13 4.96
C HIS A 18 7.07 9.74 5.87
N HIS A 19 8.22 9.06 5.98
CA HIS A 19 9.39 9.59 6.67
C HIS A 19 10.39 10.06 5.62
N ALA A 20 10.96 11.25 5.81
CA ALA A 20 11.88 11.86 4.85
C ALA A 20 13.17 11.04 4.65
N ASP A 21 13.61 10.30 5.67
CA ASP A 21 14.78 9.44 5.65
C ASP A 21 14.54 8.29 6.65
N ILE A 22 14.96 7.08 6.29
CA ILE A 22 14.99 5.92 7.19
C ILE A 22 16.33 5.19 7.10
N GLY A 23 17.35 5.89 6.60
CA GLY A 23 18.65 5.34 6.25
C GLY A 23 18.79 5.01 4.77
N GLY A 24 19.53 3.95 4.47
CA GLY A 24 19.83 3.53 3.10
C GLY A 24 21.14 4.11 2.57
N THR A 25 21.56 3.70 1.37
CA THR A 25 22.87 4.09 0.82
C THR A 25 22.95 5.54 0.37
N ALA A 26 21.81 6.18 0.07
CA ALA A 26 21.72 7.59 -0.34
C ALA A 26 20.87 8.43 0.64
N PRO A 27 21.16 9.73 0.83
CA PRO A 27 20.34 10.63 1.64
C PRO A 27 18.91 10.76 1.10
N GLY A 28 17.93 10.79 2.02
CA GLY A 28 16.51 10.83 1.71
C GLY A 28 15.87 9.44 1.74
N SER A 29 14.58 9.38 1.42
CA SER A 29 13.77 8.15 1.53
C SER A 29 13.86 7.24 0.31
N MET A 30 14.49 7.70 -0.77
CA MET A 30 14.55 7.00 -2.06
C MET A 30 16.00 6.67 -2.41
N THR A 31 16.41 5.41 -2.24
CA THR A 31 17.73 4.94 -2.68
C THR A 31 17.67 4.47 -4.14
N PRO A 32 18.19 5.23 -5.13
CA PRO A 32 17.91 4.99 -6.55
C PRO A 32 18.63 3.76 -7.14
N LEU A 33 19.75 3.34 -6.53
CA LEU A 33 20.59 2.25 -7.03
C LEU A 33 20.53 0.99 -6.18
N ALA A 34 19.56 0.90 -5.25
CA ALA A 34 19.40 -0.28 -4.41
C ALA A 34 19.05 -1.50 -5.26
N THR A 35 19.68 -2.62 -4.93
CA THR A 35 19.41 -3.95 -5.48
C THR A 35 18.87 -4.90 -4.42
N THR A 36 19.14 -4.60 -3.15
CA THR A 36 18.59 -5.29 -1.98
C THR A 36 17.88 -4.33 -1.04
N VAL A 37 16.88 -4.82 -0.31
CA VAL A 37 16.07 -4.00 0.61
C VAL A 37 16.89 -3.45 1.79
N ASP A 38 17.94 -4.14 2.23
CA ASP A 38 18.87 -3.63 3.25
C ASP A 38 19.58 -2.33 2.78
N GLU A 39 19.82 -2.16 1.48
CA GLU A 39 20.39 -0.92 0.93
C GLU A 39 19.40 0.26 0.98
N GLU A 40 18.11 0.01 1.26
CA GLU A 40 17.03 1.00 1.31
C GLU A 40 16.81 1.57 2.72
N GLY A 41 17.49 1.03 3.73
CA GLY A 41 17.51 1.56 5.09
C GLY A 41 16.95 0.60 6.13
N VAL A 42 16.58 1.16 7.29
CA VAL A 42 16.17 0.39 8.46
C VAL A 42 14.85 -0.33 8.20
N LEU A 43 14.83 -1.64 8.49
CA LEU A 43 13.66 -2.50 8.33
C LEU A 43 13.03 -2.79 9.69
N PHE A 44 11.72 -2.59 9.80
CA PHE A 44 10.96 -2.95 11.00
C PHE A 44 10.24 -4.28 10.79
N ASP A 45 10.54 -5.27 11.61
CA ASP A 45 9.71 -6.48 11.74
C ASP A 45 8.76 -6.35 12.93
N ASN A 46 7.53 -5.91 12.65
CA ASN A 46 6.39 -5.84 13.59
C ASN A 46 6.76 -5.31 14.99
N PHE A 47 7.60 -4.27 15.05
CA PHE A 47 8.11 -3.76 16.30
C PHE A 47 7.02 -3.09 17.16
N ARG A 48 6.78 -3.64 18.34
CA ARG A 48 5.86 -3.06 19.32
C ARG A 48 6.47 -1.83 19.98
N ILE A 49 6.11 -0.65 19.47
CA ILE A 49 6.64 0.66 19.87
C ILE A 49 6.11 1.19 21.22
N VAL A 50 4.88 0.82 21.61
CA VAL A 50 4.27 1.13 22.90
C VAL A 50 3.79 -0.15 23.57
N ASP A 51 4.20 -0.38 24.82
CA ASP A 51 3.73 -1.49 25.64
C ASP A 51 3.12 -0.97 26.94
N ARG A 52 1.81 -1.19 27.13
CA ARG A 52 1.08 -0.79 28.35
C ARG A 52 1.33 0.68 28.75
N GLY A 53 1.28 1.57 27.76
CA GLY A 53 1.51 3.02 27.95
C GLY A 53 2.98 3.43 28.03
N ARG A 54 3.93 2.49 28.08
CA ARG A 54 5.36 2.80 28.00
C ARG A 54 5.80 2.91 26.54
N PHE A 55 6.26 4.10 26.16
CA PHE A 55 6.95 4.32 24.89
C PHE A 55 8.36 3.71 24.96
N ARG A 56 8.68 2.81 24.03
CA ARG A 56 9.95 2.07 23.99
C ARG A 56 11.01 2.83 23.17
N GLU A 57 11.28 4.06 23.60
CA GLU A 57 12.12 5.02 22.86
C GLU A 57 13.54 4.51 22.63
N LYS A 58 14.19 3.96 23.67
CA LYS A 58 15.55 3.46 23.57
C LYS A 58 15.66 2.26 22.62
N GLU A 59 14.69 1.36 22.68
CA GLU A 59 14.63 0.21 21.79
C GLU A 59 14.39 0.63 20.33
N LEU A 60 13.55 1.65 20.11
CA LEU A 60 13.33 2.23 18.80
C LEU A 60 14.57 2.95 18.25
N GLU A 61 15.26 3.73 19.09
CA GLU A 61 16.52 4.39 18.73
C GLU A 61 17.60 3.37 18.35
N THR A 62 17.68 2.26 19.10
CA THR A 62 18.59 1.15 18.75
C THR A 62 18.24 0.59 17.38
N LEU A 63 16.97 0.29 17.09
CA LEU A 63 16.56 -0.20 15.76
C LEU A 63 16.90 0.78 14.63
N LEU A 64 16.75 2.09 14.87
CA LEU A 64 17.04 3.13 13.88
C LEU A 64 18.55 3.31 13.63
N THR A 65 19.41 2.92 14.57
CA THR A 65 20.86 3.20 14.54
C THR A 65 21.73 1.96 14.37
N ASP A 66 21.25 0.78 14.74
CA ASP A 66 21.95 -0.51 14.66
C ASP A 66 21.64 -1.20 13.33
N HIS A 67 22.09 -0.58 12.24
CA HIS A 67 21.92 -1.06 10.88
C HIS A 67 23.13 -0.62 10.03
N PRO A 68 23.59 -1.39 9.02
CA PRO A 68 24.69 -0.96 8.13
C PRO A 68 24.43 0.38 7.43
N TYR A 69 23.15 0.69 7.18
CA TYR A 69 22.68 1.94 6.61
C TYR A 69 21.63 2.58 7.53
N PRO A 70 22.04 3.15 8.67
CA PRO A 70 21.13 3.59 9.72
C PRO A 70 20.39 4.87 9.33
N ALA A 71 19.29 5.13 10.02
CA ALA A 71 18.55 6.37 9.88
C ALA A 71 19.45 7.57 10.21
N ARG A 72 19.45 8.58 9.34
CA ARG A 72 20.35 9.73 9.49
C ARG A 72 19.82 10.76 10.49
N ASN A 73 18.51 10.80 10.74
CA ASN A 73 17.89 11.64 11.77
C ASN A 73 16.88 10.87 12.64
N PRO A 74 17.35 9.95 13.51
CA PRO A 74 16.47 9.15 14.36
C PRO A 74 15.54 9.98 15.25
N HIS A 75 15.98 11.17 15.67
CA HIS A 75 15.15 12.07 16.47
C HIS A 75 13.89 12.52 15.72
N GLN A 76 14.02 12.88 14.43
CA GLN A 76 12.87 13.19 13.58
C GLN A 76 11.98 11.96 13.39
N ASN A 77 12.55 10.79 13.09
CA ASN A 77 11.78 9.55 12.94
C ASN A 77 10.95 9.25 14.21
N ILE A 78 11.55 9.39 15.39
CA ILE A 78 10.88 9.21 16.68
C ILE A 78 9.77 10.23 16.87
N ALA A 79 9.99 11.50 16.52
CA ALA A 79 8.96 12.54 16.61
C ALA A 79 7.77 12.26 15.68
N ASP A 80 8.02 11.86 14.44
CA ASP A 80 6.98 11.47 13.48
C ASP A 80 6.18 10.25 13.96
N LEU A 81 6.85 9.25 14.55
CA LEU A 81 6.19 8.07 15.13
C LEU A 81 5.35 8.44 16.35
N LYS A 82 5.82 9.37 17.20
CA LYS A 82 5.02 9.92 18.32
C LYS A 82 3.76 10.63 17.78
N ALA A 83 3.86 11.39 16.69
CA ALA A 83 2.71 12.03 16.05
C ALA A 83 1.72 11.00 15.49
N GLN A 84 2.20 9.93 14.85
CA GLN A 84 1.36 8.82 14.36
C GLN A 84 0.66 8.07 15.51
N ILE A 85 1.33 7.83 16.63
CA ILE A 85 0.71 7.26 17.84
C ILE A 85 -0.42 8.17 18.33
N ALA A 86 -0.19 9.48 18.44
CA ALA A 86 -1.20 10.44 18.87
C ALA A 86 -2.42 10.48 17.91
N ALA A 87 -2.18 10.38 16.60
CA ALA A 87 -3.25 10.30 15.60
C ALA A 87 -4.11 9.03 15.78
N ASN A 88 -3.49 7.89 16.05
CA ASN A 88 -4.20 6.63 16.30
C ASN A 88 -4.98 6.67 17.62
N GLU A 89 -4.41 7.21 18.70
CA GLU A 89 -5.12 7.40 19.97
C GLU A 89 -6.35 8.30 19.80
N LYS A 90 -6.24 9.35 18.99
CA LYS A 90 -7.40 10.18 18.63
C LYS A 90 -8.45 9.38 17.86
N GLY A 91 -8.05 8.59 16.86
CA GLY A 91 -8.97 7.74 16.11
C GLY A 91 -9.68 6.71 17.00
N VAL A 92 -8.98 6.11 17.96
CA VAL A 92 -9.57 5.20 18.96
C VAL A 92 -10.58 5.94 19.84
N ALA A 93 -10.26 7.16 20.29
CA ALA A 93 -11.18 7.96 21.10
C ALA A 93 -12.46 8.33 20.33
N GLU A 94 -12.35 8.72 19.06
CA GLU A 94 -13.51 9.04 18.22
C GLU A 94 -14.36 7.80 17.90
N LEU A 95 -13.73 6.65 17.66
CA LEU A 95 -14.43 5.39 17.48
C LEU A 95 -15.22 4.99 18.72
N ARG A 96 -14.63 5.15 19.92
CA ARG A 96 -15.32 4.92 21.20
C ARG A 96 -16.52 5.85 21.38
N LYS A 97 -16.37 7.13 21.04
CA LYS A 97 -17.49 8.10 21.08
C LYS A 97 -18.60 7.71 20.12
N MET A 98 -18.26 7.30 18.90
CA MET A 98 -19.23 6.86 17.90
C MET A 98 -20.01 5.64 18.40
N VAL A 99 -19.32 4.64 18.96
CA VAL A 99 -19.97 3.45 19.55
C VAL A 99 -20.83 3.83 20.77
N ALA A 100 -20.37 4.73 21.63
CA ALA A 100 -21.15 5.17 22.79
C ALA A 100 -22.41 5.94 22.40
N HIS A 101 -22.38 6.67 21.27
CA HIS A 101 -23.50 7.47 20.79
C HIS A 101 -24.51 6.65 19.96
N PHE A 102 -24.03 5.78 19.07
CA PHE A 102 -24.87 5.06 18.11
C PHE A 102 -25.13 3.59 18.46
N GLY A 103 -24.35 2.99 19.37
CA GLY A 103 -24.36 1.55 19.62
C GLY A 103 -23.39 0.79 18.71
N LEU A 104 -22.86 -0.34 19.20
CA LEU A 104 -21.87 -1.14 18.47
C LEU A 104 -22.49 -1.79 17.22
N ASP A 105 -23.69 -2.33 17.36
CA ASP A 105 -24.45 -2.98 16.29
C ASP A 105 -24.71 -2.04 15.10
N VAL A 106 -25.07 -0.79 15.39
CA VAL A 106 -25.28 0.23 14.36
C VAL A 106 -23.96 0.57 13.65
N VAL A 107 -22.86 0.76 14.41
CA VAL A 107 -21.54 1.06 13.83
C VAL A 107 -21.06 -0.08 12.93
N GLU A 108 -21.15 -1.33 13.40
CA GLU A 108 -20.77 -2.52 12.61
C GLU A 108 -21.61 -2.65 11.33
N ALA A 109 -22.93 -2.44 11.43
CA ALA A 109 -23.82 -2.46 10.27
C ALA A 109 -23.44 -1.41 9.22
N TYR A 110 -23.21 -0.15 9.64
CA TYR A 110 -22.83 0.92 8.72
C TYR A 110 -21.45 0.71 8.09
N MET A 111 -20.49 0.14 8.81
CA MET A 111 -19.21 -0.26 8.22
C MET A 111 -19.40 -1.30 7.11
N GLY A 112 -20.34 -2.23 7.28
CA GLY A 112 -20.76 -3.18 6.25
C GLY A 112 -21.38 -2.46 5.04
N HIS A 113 -22.39 -1.62 5.27
CA HIS A 113 -23.10 -0.90 4.23
C HIS A 113 -22.19 -0.01 3.37
N VAL A 114 -21.21 0.65 3.97
CA VAL A 114 -20.22 1.46 3.22
C VAL A 114 -19.39 0.60 2.26
N GLN A 115 -19.01 -0.61 2.69
CA GLN A 115 -18.27 -1.53 1.82
C GLN A 115 -19.18 -2.18 0.76
N ASP A 116 -20.42 -2.52 1.10
CA ASP A 116 -21.39 -3.07 0.15
C ASP A 116 -21.71 -2.08 -0.97
N ASN A 117 -21.90 -0.80 -0.62
CA ASN A 117 -22.11 0.26 -1.58
C ASN A 117 -20.90 0.43 -2.52
N ALA A 118 -19.68 0.37 -1.97
CA ALA A 118 -18.46 0.44 -2.77
C ALA A 118 -18.33 -0.74 -3.74
N ALA A 119 -18.62 -1.97 -3.28
CA ALA A 119 -18.64 -3.16 -4.12
C ALA A 119 -19.66 -3.02 -5.26
N GLU A 120 -20.88 -2.60 -4.94
CA GLU A 120 -21.94 -2.44 -5.93
C GLU A 120 -21.63 -1.34 -6.95
N SER A 121 -20.92 -0.30 -6.52
CA SER A 121 -20.48 0.77 -7.40
C SER A 121 -19.43 0.30 -8.40
N VAL A 122 -18.49 -0.55 -7.96
CA VAL A 122 -17.54 -1.19 -8.87
C VAL A 122 -18.23 -2.17 -9.83
N ARG A 123 -19.25 -2.93 -9.38
CA ARG A 123 -20.00 -3.82 -10.28
C ARG A 123 -20.63 -3.09 -11.46
N ARG A 124 -21.13 -1.85 -11.26
CA ARG A 124 -21.65 -1.01 -12.34
C ARG A 124 -20.57 -0.57 -13.34
N VAL A 125 -19.33 -0.39 -12.88
CA VAL A 125 -18.18 -0.13 -13.78
C VAL A 125 -17.95 -1.32 -14.69
N LEU A 126 -18.02 -2.54 -14.13
CA LEU A 126 -17.75 -3.76 -14.89
C LEU A 126 -18.64 -3.87 -16.11
N GLU A 127 -19.92 -3.46 -16.02
CA GLU A 127 -20.91 -3.42 -17.11
C GLU A 127 -20.44 -2.63 -18.35
N ARG A 128 -19.52 -1.68 -18.18
CA ARG A 128 -18.99 -0.81 -19.25
C ARG A 128 -17.65 -1.26 -19.83
N LEU A 129 -16.92 -2.13 -19.13
CA LEU A 129 -15.64 -2.65 -19.58
C LEU A 129 -15.83 -3.70 -20.70
N PRO A 130 -14.83 -3.97 -21.55
CA PRO A 130 -14.88 -5.11 -22.46
C PRO A 130 -14.87 -6.44 -21.69
N ASP A 131 -15.38 -7.52 -22.30
CA ASP A 131 -15.41 -8.85 -21.67
C ASP A 131 -14.01 -9.40 -21.39
N SER A 132 -13.05 -9.08 -22.26
CA SER A 132 -11.64 -9.35 -22.03
C SER A 132 -10.78 -8.31 -22.71
N SER A 133 -9.71 -7.90 -22.04
CA SER A 133 -8.66 -7.05 -22.61
C SER A 133 -7.29 -7.45 -22.08
N VAL A 134 -6.25 -7.13 -22.84
CA VAL A 134 -4.85 -7.38 -22.48
C VAL A 134 -4.07 -6.12 -22.79
N TYR A 135 -3.15 -5.76 -21.90
CA TYR A 135 -2.24 -4.63 -22.10
C TYR A 135 -0.84 -4.99 -21.60
N GLU A 136 0.16 -4.52 -22.32
CA GLU A 136 1.56 -4.64 -21.93
C GLU A 136 2.15 -3.24 -21.80
N TYR A 137 2.75 -2.96 -20.65
CA TYR A 137 3.44 -1.71 -20.36
C TYR A 137 4.95 -1.97 -20.26
N PRO A 138 5.75 -1.58 -21.26
CA PRO A 138 7.20 -1.61 -21.16
C PRO A 138 7.68 -0.46 -20.25
N THR A 139 8.57 -0.77 -19.31
CA THR A 139 9.22 0.22 -18.44
C THR A 139 10.61 0.58 -18.96
N ASP A 140 11.13 1.72 -18.53
CA ASP A 140 12.49 2.17 -18.89
C ASP A 140 13.60 1.26 -18.35
N THR A 141 13.28 0.41 -17.37
CA THR A 141 14.21 -0.59 -16.81
C THR A 141 14.32 -1.87 -17.67
N GLY A 142 13.52 -1.97 -18.73
CA GLY A 142 13.41 -3.18 -19.57
C GLY A 142 12.45 -4.25 -19.03
N GLN A 143 11.87 -4.05 -17.84
CA GLN A 143 10.79 -4.88 -17.33
C GLN A 143 9.47 -4.54 -18.02
N VAL A 144 8.58 -5.53 -18.14
CA VAL A 144 7.24 -5.38 -18.73
C VAL A 144 6.19 -5.80 -17.71
N ILE A 145 5.21 -4.92 -17.49
CA ILE A 145 4.00 -5.24 -16.74
C ILE A 145 2.95 -5.71 -17.74
N LYS A 146 2.48 -6.95 -17.56
CA LYS A 146 1.39 -7.50 -18.37
C LYS A 146 0.15 -7.61 -17.50
N VAL A 147 -0.97 -7.15 -18.02
CA VAL A 147 -2.24 -7.28 -17.33
C VAL A 147 -3.32 -7.72 -18.30
N LYS A 148 -4.07 -8.75 -17.90
CA LYS A 148 -5.30 -9.18 -18.54
C LYS A 148 -6.46 -8.89 -17.61
N ILE A 149 -7.48 -8.20 -18.11
CA ILE A 149 -8.74 -8.00 -17.39
C ILE A 149 -9.80 -8.85 -18.08
N SER A 150 -10.54 -9.64 -17.32
CA SER A 150 -11.66 -10.44 -17.83
C SER A 150 -12.88 -10.27 -16.93
N VAL A 151 -14.05 -10.05 -17.54
CA VAL A 151 -15.30 -9.76 -16.83
C VAL A 151 -16.27 -10.93 -16.98
N ASP A 152 -16.70 -11.51 -15.85
CA ASP A 152 -17.84 -12.42 -15.80
C ASP A 152 -19.12 -11.60 -15.56
N ARG A 153 -19.91 -11.41 -16.62
CA ARG A 153 -21.18 -10.65 -16.56
C ARG A 153 -22.22 -11.27 -15.66
N LYS A 154 -22.25 -12.61 -15.55
CA LYS A 154 -23.26 -13.32 -14.77
C LYS A 154 -22.98 -13.15 -13.27
N LYS A 155 -21.70 -13.25 -12.89
CA LYS A 155 -21.27 -13.03 -11.50
C LYS A 155 -21.10 -11.56 -11.14
N ARG A 156 -20.98 -10.68 -12.15
CA ARG A 156 -20.61 -9.26 -12.00
C ARG A 156 -19.28 -9.15 -11.24
N GLU A 157 -18.31 -9.93 -11.68
CA GLU A 157 -16.95 -9.99 -11.14
C GLU A 157 -15.93 -9.79 -12.26
N ALA A 158 -14.77 -9.25 -11.93
CA ALA A 158 -13.64 -9.15 -12.85
C ALA A 158 -12.42 -9.86 -12.28
N THR A 159 -11.64 -10.48 -13.16
CA THR A 159 -10.29 -10.96 -12.84
C THR A 159 -9.26 -10.03 -13.45
N VAL A 160 -8.36 -9.52 -12.61
CA VAL A 160 -7.17 -8.77 -13.00
C VAL A 160 -5.98 -9.71 -12.83
N ASP A 161 -5.43 -10.15 -13.95
CA ASP A 161 -4.37 -11.16 -13.99
C ASP A 161 -3.06 -10.56 -14.50
N PHE A 162 -2.05 -10.57 -13.63
CA PHE A 162 -0.70 -10.07 -13.93
C PHE A 162 0.24 -11.17 -14.46
N THR A 163 -0.28 -12.35 -14.82
CA THR A 163 0.50 -13.44 -15.43
C THR A 163 1.24 -12.96 -16.67
N GLY A 164 2.55 -13.28 -16.73
CA GLY A 164 3.45 -12.84 -17.78
C GLY A 164 4.16 -11.50 -17.51
N THR A 165 3.85 -10.84 -16.39
CA THR A 165 4.66 -9.73 -15.87
C THR A 165 6.09 -10.19 -15.58
N SER A 166 7.07 -9.35 -15.89
CA SER A 166 8.50 -9.67 -15.74
C SER A 166 8.87 -10.17 -14.34
N PRO A 167 9.88 -11.07 -14.25
CA PRO A 167 10.42 -11.48 -12.95
C PRO A 167 11.03 -10.29 -12.21
N VAL A 168 11.28 -10.49 -10.91
CA VAL A 168 12.11 -9.58 -10.11
C VAL A 168 13.46 -9.35 -10.80
N MET A 169 13.91 -8.10 -10.82
CA MET A 169 15.26 -7.73 -11.26
C MET A 169 16.04 -7.11 -10.11
N LYS A 170 17.38 -7.13 -10.22
CA LYS A 170 18.30 -6.49 -9.27
C LYS A 170 18.30 -4.97 -9.45
N ASN A 171 17.18 -4.34 -9.16
CA ASN A 171 16.94 -2.90 -9.13
C ASN A 171 15.88 -2.61 -8.06
N ASN A 172 15.55 -1.35 -7.85
CA ASN A 172 14.56 -0.93 -6.85
C ASN A 172 13.12 -0.78 -7.40
N PHE A 173 12.90 -1.10 -8.68
CA PHE A 173 11.59 -0.98 -9.35
C PHE A 173 10.68 -2.20 -9.11
N ASN A 174 11.02 -3.08 -8.16
CA ASN A 174 10.09 -4.09 -7.70
C ASN A 174 9.05 -3.46 -6.75
N ALA A 175 7.83 -3.97 -6.75
CA ALA A 175 6.73 -3.49 -5.92
C ALA A 175 6.13 -4.65 -5.13
N PRO A 176 6.05 -4.57 -3.79
CA PRO A 176 5.36 -5.56 -2.98
C PRO A 176 3.91 -5.74 -3.41
N GLU A 177 3.36 -6.95 -3.25
CA GLU A 177 1.98 -7.28 -3.64
C GLU A 177 0.93 -6.24 -3.17
N PRO A 178 0.99 -5.71 -1.93
CA PRO A 178 0.05 -4.68 -1.48
C PRO A 178 0.03 -3.41 -2.36
N VAL A 179 1.15 -3.05 -2.98
CA VAL A 179 1.26 -1.89 -3.87
C VAL A 179 0.49 -2.13 -5.16
N ALA A 180 0.66 -3.30 -5.79
CA ALA A 180 -0.09 -3.67 -6.99
C ALA A 180 -1.59 -3.76 -6.71
N ARG A 181 -1.99 -4.35 -5.56
CA ARG A 181 -3.40 -4.39 -5.12
C ARG A 181 -3.97 -3.00 -4.88
N ALA A 182 -3.18 -2.08 -4.32
CA ALA A 182 -3.59 -0.69 -4.13
C ALA A 182 -3.79 0.05 -5.47
N ALA A 183 -2.92 -0.20 -6.46
CA ALA A 183 -3.10 0.33 -7.81
C ALA A 183 -4.39 -0.18 -8.46
N VAL A 184 -4.71 -1.48 -8.31
CA VAL A 184 -6.00 -2.04 -8.76
C VAL A 184 -7.17 -1.35 -8.07
N LEU A 185 -7.14 -1.23 -6.74
CA LEU A 185 -8.17 -0.51 -5.97
C LEU A 185 -8.35 0.92 -6.48
N TYR A 186 -7.26 1.65 -6.67
CA TYR A 186 -7.26 3.02 -7.14
C TYR A 186 -7.92 3.14 -8.51
N VAL A 187 -7.49 2.34 -9.50
CA VAL A 187 -8.02 2.40 -10.87
C VAL A 187 -9.52 2.10 -10.89
N PHE A 188 -9.98 1.02 -10.26
CA PHE A 188 -11.41 0.71 -10.21
C PHE A 188 -12.20 1.79 -9.49
N ARG A 189 -11.65 2.40 -8.43
CA ARG A 189 -12.30 3.52 -7.74
C ARG A 189 -12.40 4.76 -8.63
N VAL A 190 -11.37 5.09 -9.41
CA VAL A 190 -11.41 6.21 -10.36
C VAL A 190 -12.51 5.99 -11.39
N MET A 191 -12.60 4.77 -11.96
CA MET A 191 -13.58 4.40 -12.97
C MET A 191 -15.04 4.43 -12.50
N VAL A 192 -15.30 4.45 -11.19
CA VAL A 192 -16.66 4.59 -10.64
C VAL A 192 -17.29 5.94 -10.99
N GLU A 193 -16.49 7.00 -11.15
CA GLU A 193 -16.96 8.36 -11.52
C GLU A 193 -18.08 8.90 -10.61
N ASP A 194 -18.09 8.49 -9.34
CA ASP A 194 -19.10 8.89 -8.34
C ASP A 194 -18.43 9.22 -6.99
N MET A 195 -19.15 9.88 -6.09
CA MET A 195 -18.70 10.31 -4.78
C MET A 195 -18.84 9.21 -3.71
N ILE A 196 -18.15 8.07 -3.91
CA ILE A 196 -18.09 7.00 -2.90
C ILE A 196 -16.81 7.06 -2.06
N PRO A 197 -16.83 6.67 -0.77
CA PRO A 197 -15.61 6.57 0.04
C PRO A 197 -14.62 5.54 -0.54
N MET A 198 -13.32 5.82 -0.49
CA MET A 198 -12.28 4.84 -0.81
C MET A 198 -12.20 3.78 0.30
N ASN A 199 -12.52 2.52 -0.02
CA ASN A 199 -12.42 1.41 0.94
C ASN A 199 -12.26 0.05 0.24
N ALA A 200 -11.93 -0.99 1.01
CA ALA A 200 -11.67 -2.34 0.49
C ALA A 200 -12.91 -3.03 -0.14
N GLY A 201 -14.12 -2.52 0.08
CA GLY A 201 -15.34 -2.97 -0.60
C GLY A 201 -15.22 -2.92 -2.12
N CYS A 202 -14.50 -1.94 -2.67
CA CYS A 202 -14.21 -1.84 -4.10
C CYS A 202 -13.48 -3.07 -4.67
N LEU A 203 -12.74 -3.81 -3.85
CA LEU A 203 -12.00 -5.01 -4.29
C LEU A 203 -12.85 -6.29 -4.20
N ARG A 204 -13.99 -6.29 -3.51
CA ARG A 204 -14.83 -7.49 -3.35
C ARG A 204 -15.26 -8.13 -4.68
N PRO A 205 -15.64 -7.38 -5.74
CA PRO A 205 -15.96 -7.97 -7.04
C PRO A 205 -14.71 -8.21 -7.93
N ILE A 206 -13.50 -8.01 -7.42
CA ILE A 206 -12.26 -8.07 -8.19
C ILE A 206 -11.36 -9.19 -7.67
N ASN A 207 -11.19 -10.23 -8.49
CA ASN A 207 -10.19 -11.26 -8.27
C ASN A 207 -8.84 -10.76 -8.81
N ILE A 208 -7.79 -10.77 -7.99
CA ILE A 208 -6.46 -10.28 -8.36
C ILE A 208 -5.48 -11.46 -8.35
N ILE A 209 -4.85 -11.71 -9.49
CA ILE A 209 -3.84 -12.76 -9.66
C ILE A 209 -2.49 -12.08 -9.90
N ILE A 210 -1.56 -12.26 -8.97
CA ILE A 210 -0.18 -11.79 -9.09
C ILE A 210 0.75 -13.00 -8.93
N PRO A 211 1.49 -13.39 -9.98
CA PRO A 211 2.40 -14.54 -9.91
C PRO A 211 3.50 -14.36 -8.87
N GLU A 212 3.85 -15.43 -8.17
CA GLU A 212 5.02 -15.45 -7.27
C GLU A 212 6.32 -15.15 -8.04
N GLY A 213 7.21 -14.36 -7.45
CA GLY A 213 8.52 -14.06 -8.01
C GLY A 213 8.52 -13.08 -9.19
N CYS A 214 7.36 -12.54 -9.58
CA CYS A 214 7.30 -11.41 -10.50
C CYS A 214 7.67 -10.10 -9.79
N MET A 215 7.97 -9.05 -10.56
CA MET A 215 8.33 -7.74 -10.00
C MET A 215 7.23 -7.10 -9.13
N LEU A 216 5.98 -7.58 -9.22
CA LEU A 216 4.84 -7.13 -8.42
C LEU A 216 4.57 -8.01 -7.18
N LYS A 217 5.38 -9.05 -6.99
CA LYS A 217 5.40 -9.91 -5.80
C LYS A 217 6.83 -10.38 -5.50
N PRO A 218 7.75 -9.43 -5.23
CA PRO A 218 9.11 -9.75 -4.83
C PRO A 218 9.14 -10.44 -3.47
N ALA A 219 10.15 -11.29 -3.29
CA ALA A 219 10.51 -11.84 -1.99
C ALA A 219 11.74 -11.12 -1.43
N TYR A 220 11.90 -11.13 -0.10
CA TYR A 220 13.15 -10.72 0.54
C TYR A 220 14.34 -11.49 -0.08
N PRO A 221 15.48 -10.83 -0.40
CA PRO A 221 15.87 -9.47 -0.04
C PRO A 221 15.73 -8.43 -1.18
N ALA A 222 14.83 -8.58 -2.15
CA ALA A 222 14.76 -7.65 -3.29
C ALA A 222 14.43 -6.20 -2.87
N ALA A 223 15.11 -5.24 -3.49
CA ALA A 223 14.84 -3.81 -3.34
C ALA A 223 13.45 -3.42 -3.89
N VAL A 224 12.74 -2.53 -3.18
CA VAL A 224 11.32 -2.20 -3.40
C VAL A 224 10.96 -0.71 -3.28
N VAL A 225 11.92 0.18 -3.00
CA VAL A 225 11.62 1.58 -2.64
C VAL A 225 10.92 2.34 -3.77
N ALA A 226 11.31 2.10 -5.03
CA ALA A 226 10.65 2.71 -6.19
C ALA A 226 9.29 2.08 -6.49
N GLY A 227 8.94 0.96 -5.84
CA GLY A 227 7.66 0.29 -5.97
C GLY A 227 6.46 1.22 -5.74
N ASN A 228 6.50 2.04 -4.68
CA ASN A 228 5.39 2.93 -4.32
C ASN A 228 5.25 4.16 -5.23
N VAL A 229 6.34 4.63 -5.83
CA VAL A 229 6.40 5.95 -6.48
C VAL A 229 6.59 5.89 -7.99
N GLU A 230 7.19 4.80 -8.50
CA GLU A 230 7.40 4.58 -9.93
C GLU A 230 6.55 3.39 -10.42
N THR A 231 6.81 2.19 -9.90
CA THR A 231 6.15 0.97 -10.40
C THR A 231 4.65 0.98 -10.18
N SER A 232 4.15 1.58 -9.11
CA SER A 232 2.72 1.80 -8.88
C SER A 232 2.06 2.63 -9.98
N GLN A 233 2.77 3.63 -10.53
CA GLN A 233 2.30 4.46 -11.64
C GLN A 233 2.29 3.65 -12.94
N HIS A 234 3.32 2.83 -13.18
CA HIS A 234 3.35 1.92 -14.32
C HIS A 234 2.22 0.89 -14.30
N VAL A 235 1.93 0.29 -13.13
CA VAL A 235 0.80 -0.63 -12.96
C VAL A 235 -0.53 0.09 -13.21
N THR A 236 -0.66 1.32 -12.71
CA THR A 236 -1.84 2.16 -12.92
C THR A 236 -2.06 2.47 -14.41
N ASN A 237 -1.02 2.86 -15.14
CA ASN A 237 -1.06 3.06 -16.58
C ASN A 237 -1.45 1.77 -17.32
N ALA A 238 -0.85 0.63 -16.96
CA ALA A 238 -1.16 -0.65 -17.58
C ALA A 238 -2.64 -1.04 -17.40
N LEU A 239 -3.18 -0.82 -16.20
CA LEU A 239 -4.59 -1.07 -15.88
C LEU A 239 -5.53 -0.14 -16.65
N PHE A 240 -5.26 1.17 -16.69
CA PHE A 240 -6.06 2.11 -17.47
C PHE A 240 -6.01 1.82 -18.97
N GLY A 241 -4.83 1.44 -19.48
CA GLY A 241 -4.63 1.00 -20.86
C GLY A 241 -5.44 -0.26 -21.17
N ALA A 242 -5.43 -1.25 -20.28
CA ALA A 242 -6.27 -2.45 -20.42
C ALA A 242 -7.77 -2.14 -20.37
N MET A 243 -8.20 -1.16 -19.59
CA MET A 243 -9.59 -0.73 -19.55
C MET A 243 -9.99 0.14 -20.75
N GLY A 244 -9.03 0.60 -21.56
CA GLY A 244 -9.27 1.56 -22.65
C GLY A 244 -9.77 2.91 -22.15
N ALA A 245 -9.51 3.25 -20.88
CA ALA A 245 -10.08 4.42 -20.22
C ALA A 245 -9.31 5.70 -20.55
N MET A 246 -7.98 5.60 -20.70
CA MET A 246 -7.10 6.72 -21.03
C MET A 246 -5.80 6.24 -21.66
N ALA A 247 -5.12 7.14 -22.36
CA ALA A 247 -3.74 6.94 -22.78
C ALA A 247 -2.79 6.97 -21.57
N ASN A 248 -1.56 6.46 -21.75
CA ASN A 248 -0.55 6.47 -20.70
C ASN A 248 -0.26 7.90 -20.22
N ALA A 249 -0.30 8.08 -18.90
CA ALA A 249 0.10 9.31 -18.24
C ALA A 249 1.55 9.21 -17.71
N GLN A 250 1.99 10.23 -16.96
CA GLN A 250 3.30 10.25 -16.35
C GLN A 250 3.51 9.05 -15.42
N GLY A 251 4.44 8.15 -15.78
CA GLY A 251 4.75 6.92 -15.03
C GLY A 251 5.64 7.13 -13.80
N THR A 252 5.75 8.36 -13.29
CA THR A 252 6.71 8.72 -12.23
C THR A 252 6.17 9.82 -11.33
N MET A 253 6.57 9.80 -10.05
CA MET A 253 6.37 10.92 -9.13
C MET A 253 7.48 11.98 -9.20
N ASN A 254 8.48 11.82 -10.09
CA ASN A 254 9.66 12.69 -10.25
C ASN A 254 10.43 12.89 -8.95
N ASN A 255 10.80 11.80 -8.30
CA ASN A 255 11.53 11.86 -7.03
C ASN A 255 12.86 12.60 -7.19
N LEU A 256 13.01 13.70 -6.45
CA LEU A 256 14.26 14.44 -6.31
C LEU A 256 14.72 14.38 -4.86
N THR A 257 15.77 13.61 -4.60
CA THR A 257 16.42 13.54 -3.29
C THR A 257 17.75 14.27 -3.32
N PHE A 258 17.99 15.12 -2.34
CA PHE A 258 19.26 15.81 -2.14
C PHE A 258 19.56 15.85 -0.65
N GLY A 259 20.82 15.71 -0.26
CA GLY A 259 21.17 15.73 1.15
C GLY A 259 22.61 15.30 1.40
N ASN A 260 22.99 15.28 2.67
CA ASN A 260 24.25 14.80 3.18
C ASN A 260 24.08 14.30 4.62
N LYS A 261 25.17 14.20 5.40
CA LYS A 261 25.10 13.75 6.80
C LYS A 261 24.35 14.73 7.72
N GLN A 262 24.23 16.00 7.33
CA GLN A 262 23.64 17.08 8.13
C GLN A 262 22.26 17.51 7.62
N TYR A 263 22.05 17.48 6.30
CA TYR A 263 20.82 17.92 5.64
C TYR A 263 20.14 16.75 4.95
N GLN A 264 18.83 16.60 5.19
CA GLN A 264 17.94 15.61 4.59
C GLN A 264 16.68 16.31 4.12
#